data_AF-A0A2M7UV64-F1
#
_entry.id   AF-A0A2M7UV64-F1
#
_cell.length_a   1.000
_cell.length_b   1.000
_cell.length_c   1.000
_cell.angle_alpha   90.00
_cell.angle_beta   90.00
_cell.angle_gamma   90.00
#
_symmetry.space_group_name_H-M   'P 1'
#
loop_
_entity.id
_entity.type
_entity.pdbx_description
1 polymer ?
#
loop_
_entity_poly.entity_id
_entity_poly.type
_entity_poly.pdbx_seq_one_letter_code
_entity_poly.pdbx_strand_id
1 'polypeptide(L)' 'MKKIFFSLIVLSFLVGAVNVWAQNDSSASAGIVPDSPFYFLKTWQETIQTFFTFGAENKAKQFLHLADVRLAEYQKMIEN' A
#
# COMPACT_ATOMS: atom_id res chain seq x y z
N MET A 1 25.08 20.98 16.55
CA MET A 1 24.84 19.52 16.63
C MET A 1 23.42 19.12 16.21
N LYS A 2 22.34 19.68 16.77
CA LYS A 2 20.95 19.31 16.42
C LYS A 2 20.59 19.43 14.91
N LYS A 3 21.13 20.45 14.22
CA LYS A 3 20.92 20.67 12.77
C LYS A 3 21.57 19.60 11.88
N ILE A 4 22.67 19.00 12.34
CA ILE A 4 23.40 17.94 11.63
C ILE A 4 22.63 16.62 11.74
N PHE A 5 22.11 16.31 12.93
CA PHE A 5 21.23 15.15 13.14
C PHE A 5 19.96 15.24 12.29
N PHE A 6 19.34 16.43 12.22
CA PHE A 6 18.15 16.63 11.39
C PHE A 6 18.47 16.43 9.89
N SER A 7 19.60 16.97 9.43
CA SER A 7 20.07 16.77 8.04
C SER A 7 20.33 15.28 7.73
N LEU A 8 20.91 14.53 8.67
CA LEU A 8 21.20 13.10 8.51
C LEU A 8 19.92 12.27 8.36
N ILE A 9 18.88 12.60 9.12
CA ILE A 9 17.57 11.93 9.05
C ILE A 9 16.91 12.21 7.69
N VAL A 10 16.95 13.45 7.22
CA VAL A 10 16.41 13.82 5.89
C VAL A 10 17.18 13.13 4.77
N LEU A 11 18.51 13.04 4.86
CA LEU A 11 19.34 12.37 3.86
C LEU A 11 19.06 10.86 3.81
N SER A 12 18.86 10.21 4.96
CA SER A 12 18.51 8.79 5.02
C SER A 12 17.15 8.50 4.40
N PHE A 13 16.18 9.41 4.54
CA PHE A 13 14.85 9.26 3.94
C PHE A 13 14.90 9.40 2.41
N LEU A 14 15.76 10.28 1.89
CA LEU A 14 15.95 10.50 0.45
C LEU A 14 16.64 9.31 -0.24
N VAL A 15 17.60 8.66 0.41
CA VAL A 15 18.32 7.51 -0.17
C VAL A 15 17.52 6.21 -0.08
N GLY A 16 16.73 6.04 0.98
CA GLY A 16 15.93 4.82 1.20
C GLY A 16 14.68 4.68 0.31
N ALA A 17 14.18 5.77 -0.27
CA ALA A 17 12.90 5.78 -0.99
C ALA A 17 12.94 5.19 -2.42
N VAL A 18 14.12 4.82 -2.94
CA VAL A 18 14.30 4.58 -4.39
C VAL A 18 14.11 3.11 -4.81
N ASN A 19 14.06 2.16 -3.89
CA ASN A 19 14.04 0.73 -4.22
C ASN A 19 12.75 0.01 -3.80
N VAL A 20 11.62 0.38 -4.40
CA VAL A 20 10.38 -0.42 -4.31
C VAL A 20 10.30 -1.32 -5.53
N TRP A 21 10.53 -2.62 -5.32
CA TRP A 21 10.33 -3.64 -6.35
C TRP A 21 8.85 -4.02 -6.37
N ALA A 22 8.15 -3.69 -7.45
CA ALA A 22 6.78 -4.14 -7.66
C ALA A 22 6.79 -5.67 -7.93
N GLN A 23 6.38 -6.47 -6.94
CA GLN A 23 6.06 -7.88 -7.17
C GLN A 23 4.74 -7.96 -7.95
N ASN A 24 4.82 -8.49 -9.17
CA ASN A 24 3.67 -8.69 -10.06
C ASN A 24 3.03 -10.06 -9.80
N ASP A 25 2.73 -10.38 -8.54
CA ASP A 25 1.98 -11.57 -8.22
C ASP A 25 0.51 -11.31 -8.54
N SER A 26 0.01 -12.02 -9.55
CA SER A 26 -1.32 -11.83 -10.16
C SER A 26 -2.48 -12.25 -9.25
N SER A 27 -2.18 -12.70 -8.03
CA SER A 27 -3.17 -13.10 -7.05
C SER A 27 -3.28 -12.02 -5.98
N ALA A 28 -4.44 -11.40 -5.86
CA ALA A 28 -4.73 -10.47 -4.78
C ALA A 28 -4.60 -11.22 -3.44
N SER A 29 -3.55 -10.92 -2.68
CA SER A 29 -3.35 -11.45 -1.33
C SER A 29 -4.25 -10.69 -0.35
N ALA A 30 -5.02 -11.40 0.47
CA ALA A 30 -5.89 -10.81 1.48
C ALA A 30 -5.12 -9.90 2.47
N GLY A 31 -3.83 -10.17 2.71
CA GLY A 31 -2.99 -9.36 3.60
C GLY A 31 -3.61 -9.16 5.00
N ILE A 32 -3.59 -7.90 5.47
CA ILE A 32 -4.30 -7.42 6.67
C ILE A 32 -5.80 -7.33 6.36
N VAL A 33 -6.60 -8.06 7.12
CA VAL A 33 -8.07 -8.08 7.02
C VAL A 33 -8.72 -6.95 7.86
N PRO A 34 -9.98 -6.59 7.61
CA PRO A 34 -10.68 -5.48 8.27
C PRO A 34 -10.80 -5.63 9.79
N ASP A 35 -10.82 -6.86 10.30
CA ASP A 35 -10.88 -7.12 11.75
C ASP A 35 -9.59 -6.75 12.49
N SER A 36 -8.49 -6.52 11.76
CA SER A 36 -7.23 -6.12 12.37
C SER A 36 -7.29 -4.66 12.84
N PRO A 37 -6.80 -4.34 14.06
CA PRO A 37 -6.70 -2.97 14.54
C PRO A 37 -5.74 -2.10 13.69
N PHE A 38 -4.92 -2.73 12.84
CA PHE A 38 -3.98 -2.04 11.95
C PHE A 38 -4.50 -1.88 10.52
N TYR A 39 -5.76 -2.24 10.23
CA TYR A 39 -6.35 -2.12 8.90
C TYR A 39 -6.33 -0.69 8.34
N PHE A 40 -6.37 0.32 9.22
CA PHE A 40 -6.25 1.73 8.82
C PHE A 40 -4.94 2.04 8.07
N LEU A 41 -3.84 1.34 8.37
CA LEU A 41 -2.56 1.51 7.66
C LEU A 41 -2.67 1.02 6.22
N LYS A 42 -3.40 -0.08 5.99
CA LYS A 42 -3.69 -0.60 4.65
C LYS A 42 -4.49 0.40 3.84
N THR A 43 -5.61 0.89 4.39
CA THR A 43 -6.46 1.89 3.72
C THR A 43 -5.71 3.19 3.43
N TRP A 44 -4.83 3.63 4.35
CA TRP A 44 -3.97 4.79 4.14
C TRP A 44 -3.00 4.60 2.97
N GLN A 45 -2.33 3.44 2.89
CA GLN A 45 -1.46 3.08 1.78
C GLN A 45 -2.22 3.02 0.44
N GLU A 46 -3.37 2.35 0.41
CA GLU A 46 -4.22 2.22 -0.79
C GLU A 46 -4.70 3.60 -1.29
N THR A 47 -5.01 4.51 -0.37
CA THR A 47 -5.40 5.89 -0.68
C THR A 47 -4.25 6.65 -1.34
N ILE A 48 -3.04 6.57 -0.77
CA ILE A 48 -1.84 7.21 -1.34
C ILE A 48 -1.55 6.64 -2.72
N GLN A 49 -1.58 5.32 -2.88
CA GLN A 49 -1.36 4.66 -4.16
C GLN A 49 -2.38 5.10 -5.22
N THR A 50 -3.66 5.13 -4.87
CA THR A 50 -4.73 5.57 -5.78
C THR A 50 -4.61 7.04 -6.13
N PHE A 51 -4.18 7.88 -5.18
CA PHE A 51 -3.92 9.30 -5.42
C PHE A 51 -2.81 9.50 -6.46
N PHE A 52 -1.69 8.77 -6.34
CA PHE A 52 -0.57 8.79 -7.29
C PHE A 52 -0.78 7.93 -8.55
N THR A 53 -1.90 7.23 -8.67
CA THR A 53 -2.27 6.52 -9.91
C THR A 53 -2.88 7.52 -10.88
N PHE A 54 -2.14 7.87 -11.93
CA PHE A 54 -2.57 8.84 -12.95
C PHE A 54 -3.17 8.16 -14.19
N GLY A 55 -4.16 8.82 -14.79
CA GLY A 55 -4.89 8.34 -15.96
C GLY A 55 -6.14 7.53 -15.60
N ALA A 56 -7.20 7.71 -16.40
CA ALA A 56 -8.50 7.07 -16.14
C ALA A 56 -8.43 5.54 -16.20
N GLU A 57 -7.73 5.00 -17.20
CA GLU A 57 -7.56 3.55 -17.36
C GLU A 57 -6.79 2.92 -16.20
N ASN A 58 -5.68 3.53 -15.79
CA ASN A 58 -4.87 3.04 -14.68
C ASN A 58 -5.62 3.10 -13.36
N LYS A 59 -6.39 4.18 -13.11
CA LYS A 59 -7.26 4.27 -11.94
C LYS A 59 -8.33 3.17 -11.97
N ALA A 60 -8.95 2.90 -13.12
CA ALA A 60 -9.92 1.82 -13.26
C ALA A 60 -9.30 0.44 -12.93
N LYS A 61 -8.11 0.16 -13.47
CA LYS A 61 -7.33 -1.05 -13.15
C LYS A 61 -6.99 -1.14 -11.65
N GLN A 62 -6.60 -0.03 -11.04
CA GLN A 62 -6.32 0.04 -9.61
C GLN A 62 -7.56 -0.27 -8.77
N PHE A 63 -8.73 0.26 -9.13
CA PHE A 63 -9.98 -0.05 -8.43
C PHE A 63 -10.44 -1.50 -8.61
N LEU A 64 -10.25 -2.08 -9.80
CA LEU A 64 -10.49 -3.51 -10.03
C LEU A 64 -9.61 -4.37 -9.12
N HIS A 65 -8.31 -4.07 -9.06
CA HIS A 65 -7.40 -4.76 -8.15
C HIS A 65 -7.83 -4.64 -6.69
N LEU A 66 -8.24 -3.45 -6.25
CA LEU A 66 -8.74 -3.26 -4.88
C LEU A 66 -10.00 -4.09 -4.61
N ALA A 67 -10.90 -4.23 -5.59
CA ALA A 67 -12.08 -5.09 -5.47
C ALA A 67 -11.70 -6.57 -5.30
N ASP A 68 -10.70 -7.06 -6.05
CA ASP A 68 -10.18 -8.42 -5.87
C ASP A 68 -9.59 -8.62 -4.46
N VAL A 69 -8.89 -7.61 -3.93
CA VAL A 69 -8.38 -7.63 -2.55
C VAL A 69 -9.53 -7.69 -1.54
N ARG A 70 -10.63 -6.94 -1.74
CA ARG A 70 -11.81 -7.03 -0.86
C ARG A 70 -12.40 -8.44 -0.87
N LEU A 71 -12.52 -9.08 -2.03
CA LEU A 71 -13.01 -10.45 -2.15
C LEU A 71 -12.11 -11.45 -1.40
N ALA A 72 -10.79 -11.34 -1.58
CA ALA A 72 -9.84 -12.19 -0.87
C ALA A 72 -9.88 -11.99 0.65
N GLU A 73 -10.08 -10.76 1.13
CA GLU A 73 -10.26 -10.47 2.54
C GLU A 73 -11.53 -11.11 3.11
N TYR A 74 -12.67 -10.95 2.43
CA TYR A 74 -13.91 -11.59 2.86
C TYR A 74 -13.81 -13.11 2.88
N GLN A 75 -13.17 -13.70 1.86
CA GLN A 75 -12.92 -15.14 1.84
C GLN A 75 -12.11 -15.58 3.05
N LYS A 76 -11.04 -14.85 3.37
CA LYS A 76 -10.19 -15.13 4.55
C LYS A 76 -10.92 -14.94 5.87
N MET A 77 -11.87 -14.01 5.96
CA MET A 77 -12.71 -13.83 7.14
C MET A 77 -13.74 -14.96 7.31
N ILE A 78 -14.20 -15.57 6.21
CA ILE A 78 -15.13 -16.72 6.24
C ILE A 78 -14.40 -18.02 6.57
N GLU A 79 -13.17 -18.18 6.09
CA GLU A 79 -12.34 -19.38 6.29
C GLU A 79 -11.71 -19.48 7.70
N ASN A 80 -11.64 -18.36 8.43
CA ASN A 80 -11.15 -18.28 9.81
C ASN A 80 -12.25 -18.64 10.83
#